data_AF-A0A1W9VLB2-F1
#
_entry.id   AF-A0A1W9VLB2-F1
#
_cell.length_a   1.000
_cell.length_b   1.000
_cell.length_c   1.000
_cell.angle_alpha   90.00
_cell.angle_beta   90.00
_cell.angle_gamma   90.00
#
_symmetry.space_group_name_H-M   'P 1'
#
loop_
_entity.id
_entity.type
_entity.pdbx_description
1 polymer ?
#
loop_
_entity_poly.entity_id
_entity_poly.type
_entity_poly.pdbx_seq_one_letter_code
_entity_poly.pdbx_strand_id
1 'polypeptide(L)'
;MNTTQNNLIGKRVELLDKGWLELQDLMGDDLAIINAARVSFLGESKGAEADKKLLFYLMKHRHTSPFEQVEFKFRVHAPLVTWWQWVRHRTWNFNAQSGRYTPFEEDSFYHTKSASTLKPFTNTSSNPPCPGRQKPLSKG
;
A
#
# COMPACT_ATOMS: atom_id res chain seq x y z
N MET A 1 -15.38 -17.30 2.01
CA MET A 1 -14.01 -16.94 1.58
C MET A 1 -14.14 -16.04 0.36
N ASN A 2 -13.78 -14.77 0.46
CA ASN A 2 -13.93 -13.80 -0.64
C ASN A 2 -12.95 -14.15 -1.78
N THR A 3 -13.45 -14.83 -2.81
CA THR A 3 -12.69 -15.34 -3.96
C THR A 3 -11.92 -14.27 -4.74
N THR A 4 -12.27 -13.00 -4.58
CA THR A 4 -11.68 -11.87 -5.33
C THR A 4 -10.28 -11.48 -4.84
N GLN A 5 -9.99 -11.59 -3.54
CA GLN A 5 -8.69 -11.16 -2.97
C GLN A 5 -7.55 -12.12 -3.34
N ASN A 6 -7.84 -13.41 -3.46
CA ASN A 6 -6.85 -14.43 -3.84
C ASN A 6 -6.32 -14.26 -5.26
N ASN A 7 -7.01 -13.51 -6.13
CA ASN A 7 -6.59 -13.29 -7.52
C ASN A 7 -5.42 -12.30 -7.68
N LEU A 8 -5.05 -11.58 -6.62
CA LEU A 8 -3.94 -10.62 -6.64
C LEU A 8 -2.63 -11.21 -6.09
N ILE A 9 -2.72 -12.31 -5.33
CA ILE A 9 -1.55 -13.00 -4.78
C ILE A 9 -0.77 -13.64 -5.93
N GLY A 10 0.53 -13.36 -6.01
CA GLY A 10 1.40 -13.79 -7.11
C GLY A 10 1.31 -12.94 -8.37
N LYS A 11 0.42 -11.93 -8.42
CA LYS A 11 0.36 -10.99 -9.55
C LYS A 11 1.53 -10.02 -9.45
N ARG A 12 2.27 -9.89 -10.55
CA ARG A 12 3.36 -8.92 -10.69
C ARG A 12 2.87 -7.64 -11.33
N VAL A 13 3.30 -6.51 -10.77
CA VAL A 13 3.12 -5.18 -11.32
C VAL A 13 4.49 -4.65 -11.71
N GLU A 14 4.67 -4.37 -13.00
CA GLU A 14 5.90 -3.78 -13.54
C GLU A 14 5.98 -2.29 -13.17
N LEU A 15 7.15 -1.87 -12.70
CA LEU A 15 7.44 -0.51 -12.27
C LEU A 15 8.76 -0.06 -12.92
N LEU A 16 8.88 1.24 -13.18
CA LEU A 16 10.10 1.84 -13.72
C LEU A 16 10.44 1.29 -15.13
N ASP A 17 11.66 0.79 -15.32
CA ASP A 17 12.19 0.18 -16.53
C ASP A 17 12.27 -1.36 -16.41
N LYS A 18 12.87 -1.85 -15.32
CA LYS A 18 13.15 -3.28 -15.03
C LYS A 18 12.69 -3.68 -13.62
N GLY A 19 11.99 -2.78 -12.92
CA GLY A 19 11.49 -3.01 -11.57
C GLY A 19 10.16 -3.77 -11.61
N TRP A 20 9.86 -4.49 -10.53
CA TRP A 20 8.56 -5.12 -10.35
C TRP A 20 8.24 -5.31 -8.87
N LEU A 21 6.95 -5.34 -8.58
CA LEU A 21 6.41 -5.61 -7.25
C LEU A 21 5.39 -6.73 -7.34
N GLU A 22 5.48 -7.68 -6.41
CA GLU A 22 4.63 -8.85 -6.33
C GLU A 22 4.08 -8.98 -4.90
N LEU A 23 2.77 -9.15 -4.77
CA LEU A 23 2.14 -9.52 -3.50
C LEU A 23 2.36 -11.02 -3.26
N GLN A 24 3.20 -11.35 -2.28
CA GLN A 24 3.52 -12.74 -1.98
C GLN A 24 2.48 -13.37 -1.05
N ASP A 25 2.01 -12.61 -0.06
CA ASP A 25 1.10 -13.10 0.97
C ASP A 25 0.29 -11.94 1.56
N LEU A 26 -0.93 -12.24 1.95
CA LEU A 26 -1.88 -11.32 2.57
C LEU A 26 -2.52 -12.03 3.76
N MET A 27 -2.25 -11.55 4.97
CA MET A 27 -2.86 -12.07 6.17
C MET A 27 -3.86 -11.06 6.74
N GLY A 28 -5.12 -11.47 6.79
CA GLY A 28 -6.23 -10.64 7.24
C GLY A 28 -7.11 -10.13 6.09
N ASP A 29 -8.34 -9.78 6.44
CA ASP A 29 -9.34 -9.17 5.55
C ASP A 29 -10.02 -8.01 6.33
N ASP A 30 -10.89 -7.24 5.69
CA ASP A 30 -11.63 -6.16 6.34
C ASP A 30 -12.38 -6.62 7.61
N LEU A 31 -12.84 -7.89 7.62
CA LEU A 31 -13.46 -8.51 8.78
C LEU A 31 -12.51 -8.66 9.97
N ALA A 32 -11.20 -8.90 9.75
CA ALA A 32 -10.23 -8.99 10.83
C ALA A 32 -10.08 -7.64 11.55
N ILE A 33 -10.05 -6.53 10.81
CA ILE A 33 -10.00 -5.17 11.35
C ILE A 33 -11.26 -4.89 12.19
N ILE A 34 -12.43 -5.26 11.66
CA ILE A 34 -13.71 -5.00 12.33
C ILE A 34 -13.85 -5.82 13.61
N ASN A 35 -13.50 -7.10 13.55
CA ASN A 35 -13.53 -7.98 14.72
C ASN A 35 -12.56 -7.48 15.79
N ALA A 36 -11.35 -7.05 15.41
CA ALA A 36 -10.39 -6.45 16.33
C ALA A 36 -10.89 -5.14 16.95
N ALA A 37 -11.58 -4.28 16.19
CA ALA A 37 -12.18 -3.06 16.74
C ALA A 37 -13.36 -3.35 17.69
N ARG A 38 -14.12 -4.42 17.44
CA ARG A 38 -15.30 -4.79 18.23
C ARG A 38 -15.00 -5.68 19.43
N VAL A 39 -13.80 -6.25 19.52
CA VAL A 39 -13.36 -7.01 20.72
C VAL A 39 -13.46 -6.15 21.98
N SER A 40 -13.25 -4.83 21.85
CA SER A 40 -13.42 -3.86 22.92
C SER A 40 -14.88 -3.68 23.39
N PHE A 41 -15.86 -4.05 22.55
CA PHE A 41 -17.29 -3.88 22.80
C PHE A 41 -18.05 -5.22 22.87
N LEU A 42 -17.35 -6.36 22.90
CA LEU A 42 -17.93 -7.73 22.96
C LEU A 42 -19.00 -7.99 21.86
N GLY A 43 -18.83 -7.40 20.67
CA GLY A 43 -19.82 -7.49 19.59
C GLY A 43 -19.33 -8.23 18.35
N GLU A 44 -20.16 -9.10 17.78
CA GLU A 44 -19.91 -9.74 16.48
C GLU A 44 -20.18 -8.79 15.30
N SER A 45 -19.87 -9.22 14.06
CA SER A 45 -20.24 -8.50 12.82
C SER A 45 -21.77 -8.27 12.78
N LYS A 46 -22.18 -7.06 12.36
CA LYS A 46 -23.59 -6.62 12.38
C LYS A 46 -24.12 -6.39 10.95
N GLY A 47 -23.47 -6.99 9.95
CA GLY A 47 -23.82 -6.88 8.53
C GLY A 47 -22.89 -5.94 7.74
N ALA A 48 -22.79 -6.19 6.43
CA ALA A 48 -21.78 -5.58 5.55
C ALA A 48 -21.83 -4.04 5.49
N GLU A 49 -23.00 -3.42 5.53
CA GLU A 49 -23.12 -1.95 5.51
C GLU A 49 -22.65 -1.30 6.81
N ALA A 50 -23.03 -1.89 7.96
CA ALA A 50 -22.63 -1.40 9.27
C ALA A 50 -21.11 -1.54 9.48
N ASP A 51 -20.57 -2.66 9.01
CA ASP A 51 -19.16 -3.00 9.00
C ASP A 51 -18.33 -1.99 8.19
N LYS A 52 -18.79 -1.65 6.98
CA LYS A 52 -18.17 -0.60 6.15
C LYS A 52 -18.23 0.78 6.80
N LYS A 53 -19.37 1.16 7.40
CA LYS A 53 -19.50 2.43 8.15
C LYS A 53 -18.51 2.51 9.32
N LEU A 54 -18.34 1.41 10.05
CA LEU A 54 -17.39 1.32 11.16
C LEU A 54 -15.94 1.47 10.67
N LEU A 55 -15.57 0.78 9.59
CA LEU A 55 -14.23 0.91 9.00
C LEU A 55 -13.90 2.37 8.64
N PHE A 56 -14.81 3.08 7.97
CA PHE A 56 -14.63 4.49 7.65
C PHE A 56 -14.61 5.39 8.88
N TYR A 57 -15.40 5.08 9.91
CA TYR A 57 -15.37 5.79 11.18
C TYR A 57 -14.01 5.69 11.86
N LEU A 58 -13.45 4.46 11.95
CA LEU A 58 -12.11 4.22 12.52
C LEU A 58 -11.03 5.01 11.76
N MET A 59 -11.09 4.98 10.42
CA MET A 59 -10.14 5.72 9.59
C MET A 59 -10.28 7.24 9.77
N LYS A 60 -11.51 7.76 9.85
CA LYS A 60 -11.77 9.20 10.08
C LYS A 60 -11.23 9.68 11.44
N HIS A 61 -11.25 8.82 12.45
CA HIS A 61 -10.78 9.15 13.80
C HIS A 61 -9.36 8.67 14.10
N ARG A 62 -8.64 8.17 13.07
CA ARG A 62 -7.25 7.70 13.19
C ARG A 62 -7.08 6.63 14.28
N HIS A 63 -8.08 5.78 14.47
CA HIS A 63 -7.94 4.57 15.26
C HIS A 63 -7.16 3.54 14.46
N THR A 64 -5.83 3.61 14.51
CA THR A 64 -4.94 2.79 13.68
C THR A 64 -4.68 1.39 14.24
N SER A 65 -4.85 1.16 15.55
CA SER A 65 -4.54 -0.13 16.19
C SER A 65 -5.28 -1.33 15.57
N PRO A 66 -6.58 -1.25 15.21
CA PRO A 66 -7.25 -2.35 14.52
C PRO A 66 -6.70 -2.64 13.12
N PHE A 67 -6.08 -1.66 12.46
CA PHE A 67 -5.47 -1.84 11.13
C PHE A 67 -4.13 -2.57 11.18
N GLU A 68 -3.48 -2.67 12.35
CA GLU A 68 -2.24 -3.42 12.54
C GLU A 68 -2.46 -4.94 12.48
N GLN A 69 -3.71 -5.40 12.50
CA GLN A 69 -4.06 -6.83 12.40
C GLN A 69 -3.99 -7.37 10.97
N VAL A 70 -3.73 -6.51 9.97
CA VAL A 70 -3.56 -6.91 8.57
C VAL A 70 -2.10 -6.77 8.19
N GLU A 71 -1.52 -7.85 7.68
CA GLU A 71 -0.12 -7.91 7.27
C GLU A 71 -0.01 -8.21 5.77
N PHE A 72 0.90 -7.49 5.10
CA PHE A 72 1.22 -7.69 3.69
C PHE A 72 2.68 -8.10 3.54
N LYS A 73 2.94 -9.13 2.74
CA LYS A 73 4.30 -9.50 2.35
C LYS A 73 4.50 -9.24 0.87
N PHE A 74 5.50 -8.43 0.55
CA PHE A 74 5.84 -8.07 -0.81
C PHE A 74 7.20 -8.62 -1.19
N ARG A 75 7.30 -9.10 -2.43
CA ARG A 75 8.58 -9.33 -3.09
C ARG A 75 8.78 -8.24 -4.12
N VAL A 76 9.92 -7.56 -4.04
CA VAL A 76 10.19 -6.38 -4.86
C VAL A 76 11.58 -6.48 -5.49
N HIS A 77 11.64 -6.20 -6.78
CA HIS A 77 12.87 -5.89 -7.49
C HIS A 77 12.90 -4.39 -7.78
N ALA A 78 13.83 -3.67 -7.15
CA ALA A 78 13.92 -2.22 -7.26
C ALA A 78 15.37 -1.74 -7.18
N PRO A 79 15.66 -0.53 -7.67
CA PRO A 79 17.02 0.03 -7.64
C PRO A 79 17.48 0.31 -6.20
N LEU A 80 18.77 0.14 -5.93
CA LEU A 80 19.36 0.30 -4.58
C LEU A 80 19.07 1.68 -3.95
N VAL A 81 19.00 2.75 -4.75
CA VAL A 81 18.66 4.09 -4.25
C VAL A 81 17.26 4.17 -3.63
N THR A 82 16.31 3.36 -4.12
CA THR A 82 14.95 3.28 -3.57
C THR A 82 14.95 2.59 -2.22
N TRP A 83 15.78 1.55 -2.08
CA TRP A 83 15.94 0.81 -0.83
C TRP A 83 16.35 1.72 0.33
N TRP A 84 17.22 2.70 0.09
CA TRP A 84 17.65 3.66 1.12
C TRP A 84 16.53 4.56 1.64
N GLN A 85 15.50 4.82 0.81
CA GLN A 85 14.31 5.53 1.29
C GLN A 85 13.41 4.58 2.08
N TRP A 86 13.27 3.33 1.65
CA TRP A 86 12.41 2.35 2.32
C TRP A 86 12.89 1.96 3.70
N VAL A 87 14.20 1.74 3.89
CA VAL A 87 14.77 1.34 5.18
C VAL A 87 14.53 2.39 6.29
N ARG A 88 14.11 3.61 5.93
CA ARG A 88 13.72 4.67 6.89
C ARG A 88 12.40 4.34 7.60
N HIS A 89 11.55 3.50 7.01
CA HIS A 89 10.32 3.03 7.63
C HIS A 89 10.62 1.95 8.67
N ARG A 90 10.97 2.37 9.89
CA ARG A 90 11.41 1.48 10.98
C ARG A 90 10.36 0.46 11.46
N THR A 91 9.09 0.65 11.10
CA THR A 91 8.00 -0.26 11.45
C THR A 91 7.86 -1.43 10.48
N TRP A 92 8.64 -1.46 9.40
CA TRP A 92 8.57 -2.52 8.39
C TRP A 92 9.69 -3.55 8.61
N ASN A 93 9.37 -4.79 8.29
CA ASN A 93 10.34 -5.89 8.29
C ASN A 93 10.96 -6.03 6.90
N PHE A 94 12.28 -6.00 6.84
CA PHE A 94 13.04 -5.94 5.60
C PHE A 94 14.01 -7.10 5.47
N ASN A 95 14.08 -7.69 4.29
CA ASN A 95 15.15 -8.60 3.88
C ASN A 95 15.60 -8.21 2.47
N ALA A 96 16.90 -8.20 2.22
CA ALA A 96 17.48 -7.83 0.93
C ALA A 96 18.57 -8.82 0.53
N GLN A 97 18.73 -9.01 -0.77
CA GLN A 97 19.85 -9.76 -1.33
C GLN A 97 21.17 -9.07 -0.97
N SER A 98 22.09 -9.84 -0.40
CA SER A 98 23.41 -9.35 -0.01
C SER A 98 24.44 -9.68 -1.08
N GLY A 99 25.10 -8.65 -1.60
CA GLY A 99 26.23 -8.78 -2.53
C GLY A 99 27.45 -9.49 -1.97
N ARG A 100 27.49 -9.75 -0.65
CA ARG A 100 28.57 -10.50 0.00
C ARG A 100 28.49 -11.99 -0.28
N TYR A 101 27.30 -12.51 -0.58
CA TYR A 101 27.04 -13.94 -0.74
C TYR A 101 26.57 -14.32 -2.14
N THR A 102 25.98 -13.38 -2.88
CA THR A 102 25.52 -13.62 -4.24
C THR A 102 26.00 -12.47 -5.13
N PRO A 103 26.70 -12.74 -6.25
CA PRO A 103 27.07 -11.70 -7.18
C PRO A 103 25.81 -11.04 -7.76
N PHE A 104 25.84 -9.73 -7.91
CA PHE A 104 24.76 -8.99 -8.54
C PHE A 104 24.82 -9.17 -10.06
N GLU A 105 23.66 -9.20 -10.71
CA GLU A 105 23.60 -9.21 -12.18
C GLU A 105 24.02 -7.83 -12.72
N GLU A 106 25.09 -7.82 -13.52
CA GLU A 106 25.73 -6.59 -14.04
C GLU A 106 24.81 -5.75 -14.94
N ASP A 107 23.77 -6.33 -15.53
CA ASP A 107 22.85 -5.61 -16.44
C ASP A 107 21.60 -5.01 -15.76
N SER A 108 21.51 -5.11 -14.43
CA SER A 108 20.31 -4.72 -13.65
C SER A 108 20.25 -3.24 -13.24
N PHE A 109 20.86 -2.34 -14.00
CA PHE A 109 20.84 -0.91 -13.69
C PHE A 109 19.52 -0.21 -14.08
N TYR A 110 19.11 0.71 -13.20
CA TYR A 110 17.95 1.59 -13.41
C TYR A 110 18.28 2.73 -14.36
N HIS A 111 17.52 2.84 -15.44
CA HIS A 111 17.61 3.95 -16.39
C HIS A 111 16.40 4.86 -16.23
N THR A 112 16.66 6.14 -15.91
CA THR A 112 15.59 7.15 -15.85
C THR A 112 15.06 7.41 -17.26
N LYS A 113 13.74 7.29 -17.44
CA LYS A 113 13.09 7.81 -18.64
C LYS A 113 13.23 9.33 -18.66
N SER A 114 13.53 9.90 -19.82
CA SER A 114 13.62 11.36 -19.98
C SER A 114 12.30 12.02 -19.58
N ALA A 115 12.36 13.23 -19.01
CA ALA A 115 11.19 13.93 -18.48
C ALA A 115 10.07 14.11 -19.52
N SER A 116 10.39 14.12 -20.82
CA SER A 116 9.43 14.18 -21.92
C SER A 116 8.59 12.91 -22.11
N THR A 117 9.03 11.77 -21.58
CA THR A 117 8.36 10.46 -21.71
C THR A 117 7.53 10.11 -20.47
N LEU A 118 7.75 10.82 -19.35
CA LEU A 118 6.98 10.60 -18.13
C LEU A 118 5.55 11.07 -18.36
N LYS A 119 4.59 10.14 -18.26
CA LYS A 119 3.17 10.51 -18.21
C LYS A 119 2.99 11.45 -17.01
N PRO A 120 2.38 12.63 -17.20
CA PRO A 120 2.09 13.50 -16.07
C PRO A 120 1.28 12.71 -15.05
N PHE A 121 1.53 12.95 -13.76
CA PHE A 121 0.75 12.35 -12.68
C PHE A 121 -0.69 12.88 -12.79
N THR A 122 -1.53 12.18 -13.55
CA THR A 122 -2.95 12.51 -13.68
C THR A 122 -3.64 11.93 -12.47
N ASN A 123 -4.19 12.79 -11.61
CA ASN A 123 -5.11 12.41 -10.54
C ASN A 123 -6.42 11.87 -11.14
N THR A 124 -6.38 10.74 -11.84
CA THR A 124 -7.57 10.08 -12.37
C THR A 124 -8.03 9.04 -11.36
N SER A 125 -8.33 9.49 -10.15
CA SER A 125 -9.40 8.86 -9.39
C SER A 125 -10.60 9.76 -9.57
N SER A 126 -11.70 9.24 -10.11
CA SER A 126 -13.01 9.90 -10.19
C SER A 126 -13.64 10.13 -8.82
N ASN A 127 -12.83 10.39 -7.80
CA ASN A 127 -13.28 10.72 -6.47
C ASN A 127 -13.72 12.19 -6.47
N PRO A 128 -14.93 12.50 -6.01
CA PRO A 128 -15.38 13.87 -5.90
C PRO A 128 -14.39 14.68 -5.05
N PRO A 129 -14.14 15.95 -5.38
CA PRO A 129 -13.25 16.80 -4.61
C PRO A 129 -13.70 16.84 -3.15
N CYS A 130 -12.75 16.67 -2.23
CA CYS A 130 -13.03 16.77 -0.80
C CYS A 130 -13.76 18.10 -0.50
N PRO A 131 -14.96 18.08 0.09
CA PRO A 131 -15.65 19.31 0.44
C PRO A 131 -14.84 20.04 1.51
N GLY A 132 -14.33 21.23 1.19
CA GLY A 132 -13.73 22.13 2.18
C GLY A 132 -12.36 22.74 1.87
N ARG A 133 -11.72 22.45 0.72
CA ARG A 133 -10.50 23.19 0.35
C ARG A 133 -10.88 24.53 -0.30
N GLN A 134 -11.02 25.58 0.51
CA GLN A 134 -11.15 26.96 0.01
C GLN A 134 -9.93 27.28 -0.88
N LYS A 135 -10.17 27.80 -2.08
CA LYS A 135 -9.10 28.31 -2.95
C LYS A 135 -8.39 29.47 -2.21
N PRO A 136 -7.04 29.55 -2.24
CA PRO A 136 -6.38 30.75 -1.73
C PRO A 136 -6.83 31.95 -2.57
N LEU A 137 -7.26 33.03 -1.90
CA LEU A 137 -7.63 34.28 -2.56
C LEU A 137 -6.46 34.77 -3.42
N SER A 138 -6.70 34.95 -4.72
CA SER A 138 -5.83 35.74 -5.57
C SER A 138 -5.87 37.18 -5.10
N LYS A 139 -4.77 37.69 -4.53
CA LYS A 139 -4.58 39.13 -4.36
C LYS A 139 -4.25 39.72 -5.73
N GLY A 140 -5.03 40.72 -6.14
CA GLY A 140 -4.71 41.61 -7.27
C GLY A 140 -3.65 42.63 -6.89
#